data_AF-A0A3C1WPP4-F1
#
_entry.id   AF-A0A3C1WPP4-F1
#
_cell.length_a   1.000
_cell.length_b   1.000
_cell.length_c   1.000
_cell.angle_alpha   90.00
_cell.angle_beta   90.00
_cell.angle_gamma   90.00
#
_symmetry.space_group_name_H-M   'P 1'
#
loop_
_entity.id
_entity.type
_entity.pdbx_description
1 polymer ?
#
loop_
_entity_poly.entity_id
_entity_poly.type
_entity_poly.pdbx_seq_one_letter_code
_entity_poly.pdbx_strand_id
1 'polypeptide(L)'
;MLKKLPLFFILSYSCLVLNSCTSMQTEMSKKWKLDKSVFPLRERQLNEFTQEQKNIKDSIAATSDSSKIKKLILDLELAETSVQKIKEGIEKLNHSYLDLNEDGSYSSTVAVDEEGSWNLSSDKKILCLIPKGKNRTDKFYIKEFEREKLLVLAIDSSTFLSFSPQE
;
A
#
# COMPACT_ATOMS: atom_id res chain seq x y z
N MET A 1 73.83 11.58 -28.80
CA MET A 1 73.22 12.90 -28.59
C MET A 1 71.74 12.72 -28.26
N LEU A 2 71.39 12.82 -26.97
CA LEU A 2 70.00 12.83 -26.50
C LEU A 2 69.41 14.24 -26.70
N LYS A 3 68.28 14.36 -27.38
CA LYS A 3 67.44 15.56 -27.34
C LYS A 3 66.31 15.37 -26.33
N LYS A 4 66.14 16.35 -25.45
CA LYS A 4 65.17 16.42 -24.35
C LYS A 4 64.13 17.53 -24.64
N LEU A 5 62.86 17.21 -24.32
CA LEU A 5 61.74 18.05 -23.79
C LEU A 5 61.02 19.06 -24.73
N PRO A 6 59.75 19.49 -24.45
CA PRO A 6 58.93 19.32 -23.23
C PRO A 6 57.43 18.91 -23.39
N LEU A 7 56.82 18.65 -22.21
CA LEU A 7 55.39 18.46 -21.87
C LEU A 7 54.41 19.42 -22.57
N PHE A 8 53.19 18.94 -22.91
CA PHE A 8 51.93 19.63 -22.58
C PHE A 8 50.75 18.65 -22.53
N PHE A 9 50.21 18.49 -21.32
CA PHE A 9 48.81 18.23 -20.96
C PHE A 9 47.80 17.98 -22.10
N ILE A 10 47.27 16.76 -22.18
CA ILE A 10 45.83 16.55 -22.41
C ILE A 10 45.34 15.55 -21.36
N LEU A 11 45.07 16.08 -20.18
CA LEU A 11 44.22 15.46 -19.19
C LEU A 11 42.75 15.69 -19.60
N SER A 12 41.89 14.77 -19.15
CA SER A 12 40.43 14.90 -19.04
C SER A 12 39.64 15.11 -20.32
N TYR A 13 38.96 14.06 -20.78
CA TYR A 13 37.49 14.01 -20.87
C TYR A 13 37.07 12.56 -21.14
N SER A 14 37.46 11.66 -20.25
CA SER A 14 36.66 10.44 -20.08
C SER A 14 35.40 10.90 -19.37
N CYS A 15 34.37 11.24 -20.15
CA CYS A 15 33.01 11.36 -19.65
C CYS A 15 32.66 10.07 -18.92
N LEU A 16 32.84 10.09 -17.61
CA LEU A 16 32.20 9.20 -16.66
C LEU A 16 30.69 9.39 -16.83
N VAL A 17 30.12 8.64 -17.77
CA VAL A 17 28.70 8.28 -17.70
C VAL A 17 28.62 7.29 -16.54
N LEU A 18 28.66 7.82 -15.31
CA LEU A 18 28.15 7.14 -14.13
C LEU A 18 26.64 7.08 -14.31
N ASN A 19 26.17 6.16 -15.15
CA ASN A 19 24.84 5.60 -14.95
C ASN A 19 24.92 4.92 -13.59
N SER A 20 24.55 5.65 -12.55
CA SER A 20 24.43 5.12 -11.19
C SER A 20 23.44 3.96 -11.27
N CYS A 21 23.98 2.74 -11.25
CA CYS A 21 23.20 1.54 -11.09
C CYS A 21 22.75 1.51 -9.63
N THR A 22 21.80 2.38 -9.28
CA THR A 22 21.14 2.35 -7.98
C THR A 22 20.43 1.00 -7.87
N SER A 23 20.56 0.35 -6.72
CA SER A 23 19.85 -0.90 -6.50
C SER A 23 18.36 -0.60 -6.34
N MET A 24 17.48 -1.49 -6.80
CA MET A 24 16.03 -1.36 -6.55
C MET A 24 15.70 -1.16 -5.06
N GLN A 25 16.54 -1.70 -4.16
CA GLN A 25 16.40 -1.47 -2.73
C GLN A 25 16.59 0.02 -2.41
N THR A 26 17.68 0.63 -2.84
CA THR A 26 17.93 2.08 -2.70
C THR A 26 16.79 2.91 -3.30
N GLU A 27 16.28 2.50 -4.45
CA GLU A 27 15.20 3.21 -5.15
C GLU A 27 13.84 3.09 -4.45
N MET A 28 13.60 1.97 -3.77
CA MET A 28 12.40 1.76 -2.95
C MET A 28 12.52 2.42 -1.57
N SER A 29 13.73 2.75 -1.12
CA SER A 29 13.98 3.38 0.18
C SER A 29 13.51 4.83 0.21
N LYS A 30 12.21 5.03 0.38
CA LYS A 30 11.56 6.31 0.57
C LYS A 30 10.21 6.11 1.25
N LYS A 31 9.56 7.22 1.55
CA LYS A 31 8.18 7.23 2.03
C LYS A 31 7.20 7.11 0.87
N TRP A 32 6.33 6.12 0.95
CA TRP A 32 5.31 5.82 -0.04
C TRP A 32 3.93 6.11 0.53
N LYS A 33 3.19 7.04 -0.07
CA LYS A 33 1.81 7.34 0.30
C LYS A 33 0.88 6.37 -0.43
N LEU A 34 -0.09 5.80 0.29
CA LEU A 34 -1.10 4.95 -0.34
C LEU A 34 -2.06 5.83 -1.15
N ASP A 35 -2.11 5.61 -2.47
CA ASP A 35 -3.03 6.31 -3.38
C ASP A 35 -4.34 5.55 -3.56
N LYS A 36 -4.21 4.23 -3.71
CA LYS A 36 -5.33 3.37 -4.04
C LYS A 36 -5.14 2.01 -3.40
N SER A 37 -6.26 1.46 -2.94
CA SER A 37 -6.33 0.06 -2.56
C SER A 37 -7.47 -0.63 -3.28
N VAL A 38 -7.28 -1.91 -3.60
CA VAL A 38 -8.30 -2.76 -4.20
C VAL A 38 -8.46 -3.98 -3.32
N PHE A 39 -9.67 -4.12 -2.77
CA PHE A 39 -10.08 -5.20 -1.87
C PHE A 39 -11.44 -5.76 -2.34
N PRO A 40 -11.49 -6.65 -3.34
CA PRO A 40 -12.75 -7.07 -3.95
C PRO A 40 -13.75 -7.69 -2.96
N LEU A 41 -13.26 -8.43 -1.97
CA LEU A 41 -14.11 -8.99 -0.91
C LEU A 41 -14.77 -7.91 -0.05
N ARG A 42 -14.03 -6.84 0.27
CA ARG A 42 -14.55 -5.71 1.05
C ARG A 42 -15.61 -4.94 0.25
N GLU A 43 -15.36 -4.72 -1.03
CA GLU A 43 -16.31 -4.06 -1.93
C GLU A 43 -17.60 -4.88 -2.07
N ARG A 44 -17.48 -6.20 -2.22
CA ARG A 44 -18.62 -7.12 -2.23
C ARG A 44 -19.42 -7.04 -0.94
N GLN A 45 -18.77 -7.11 0.22
CA GLN A 45 -19.42 -7.00 1.52
C GLN A 45 -20.15 -5.66 1.70
N LEU A 46 -19.54 -4.55 1.27
CA LEU A 46 -20.17 -3.24 1.31
C LEU A 46 -21.44 -3.20 0.45
N ASN A 47 -21.40 -3.77 -0.75
CA ASN A 47 -22.55 -3.86 -1.64
C ASN A 47 -23.66 -4.75 -1.05
N GLU A 48 -23.31 -5.88 -0.45
CA GLU A 48 -24.27 -6.78 0.22
C GLU A 48 -24.99 -6.08 1.38
N PHE A 49 -24.25 -5.42 2.28
CA PHE A 49 -24.88 -4.68 3.40
C PHE A 49 -25.69 -3.46 2.94
N THR A 50 -25.25 -2.77 1.89
CA THR A 50 -26.00 -1.63 1.34
C THR A 50 -27.33 -2.10 0.73
N GLN A 51 -27.32 -3.25 0.06
CA GLN A 51 -28.54 -3.85 -0.48
C GLN A 51 -29.46 -4.37 0.64
N GLU A 52 -28.89 -4.95 1.70
CA GLU A 52 -29.66 -5.37 2.89
C GLU A 52 -30.36 -4.18 3.54
N GLN A 53 -29.66 -3.06 3.77
CA GLN A 53 -30.26 -1.82 4.28
C GLN A 53 -31.44 -1.36 3.43
N LYS A 54 -31.29 -1.39 2.10
CA LYS A 54 -32.36 -1.03 1.18
C LYS A 54 -33.56 -1.95 1.35
N ASN A 55 -33.35 -3.25 1.37
CA ASN A 55 -34.42 -4.24 1.54
C ASN A 55 -35.15 -4.09 2.89
N ILE A 56 -34.42 -3.77 3.96
CA ILE A 56 -35.00 -3.51 5.29
C ILE A 56 -35.85 -2.24 5.25
N LYS A 57 -35.35 -1.15 4.65
CA LYS A 57 -36.09 0.11 4.50
C LYS A 57 -37.38 -0.08 3.69
N ASP A 58 -37.31 -0.80 2.58
CA ASP A 58 -38.47 -1.14 1.76
C ASP A 58 -39.49 -2.00 2.55
N SER A 59 -39.01 -2.95 3.36
CA SER A 59 -39.84 -3.80 4.21
C SER A 59 -40.56 -3.00 5.29
N ILE A 60 -39.87 -2.04 5.93
CA ILE A 60 -40.47 -1.13 6.93
C ILE A 60 -41.60 -0.31 6.28
N ALA A 61 -41.38 0.21 5.07
CA ALA A 61 -42.39 0.99 4.34
C ALA A 61 -43.61 0.16 3.92
N ALA A 62 -43.42 -1.14 3.69
CA ALA A 62 -44.47 -2.05 3.21
C ALA A 62 -45.31 -2.71 4.33
N THR A 63 -44.86 -2.67 5.59
CA THR A 63 -45.57 -3.30 6.71
C THR A 63 -46.29 -2.29 7.61
N SER A 64 -47.44 -2.67 8.15
CA SER A 64 -48.14 -1.92 9.21
C SER A 64 -48.03 -2.58 10.60
N ASP A 65 -47.36 -3.74 10.69
CA ASP A 65 -47.17 -4.48 11.93
C ASP A 65 -46.07 -3.83 12.78
N SER A 66 -46.48 -3.16 13.86
CA SER A 66 -45.59 -2.41 14.76
C SER A 66 -44.52 -3.28 15.43
N SER A 67 -44.78 -4.58 15.65
CA SER A 67 -43.80 -5.49 16.24
C SER A 67 -42.70 -5.85 15.24
N LYS A 68 -43.08 -6.10 13.98
CA LYS A 68 -42.13 -6.33 12.87
C LYS A 68 -41.32 -5.08 12.56
N ILE A 69 -41.96 -3.91 12.56
CA ILE A 69 -41.27 -2.63 12.36
C ILE A 69 -40.15 -2.44 13.40
N LYS A 70 -40.44 -2.68 14.69
CA LYS A 70 -39.41 -2.56 15.75
C LYS A 70 -38.23 -3.49 15.52
N LYS A 71 -38.47 -4.74 15.10
CA LYS A 71 -37.39 -5.68 14.79
C LYS A 71 -36.57 -5.21 13.58
N LEU A 72 -37.24 -4.80 12.50
CA LEU A 72 -36.58 -4.30 11.30
C LEU A 72 -35.74 -3.04 11.56
N ILE A 73 -36.16 -2.18 12.48
CA ILE A 73 -35.35 -1.02 12.90
C ILE A 73 -34.04 -1.47 13.56
N LEU A 74 -34.10 -2.45 14.46
CA LEU A 74 -32.88 -2.99 15.09
C LEU A 74 -31.95 -3.65 14.04
N ASP A 75 -32.52 -4.41 13.12
CA ASP A 75 -31.76 -5.03 12.02
C ASP A 75 -31.12 -3.94 11.11
N LEU A 76 -31.85 -2.83 10.87
CA LEU A 76 -31.34 -1.70 10.11
C LEU A 76 -30.16 -1.01 10.81
N GLU A 77 -30.26 -0.74 12.12
CA GLU A 77 -29.19 -0.12 12.90
C GLU A 77 -27.90 -0.96 12.87
N LEU A 78 -28.04 -2.30 12.95
CA LEU A 78 -26.91 -3.23 12.83
C LEU A 78 -26.27 -3.17 11.44
N ALA A 79 -27.08 -3.17 10.38
CA ALA A 79 -26.59 -3.05 9.00
C ALA A 79 -25.92 -1.69 8.74
N GLU A 80 -26.47 -0.59 9.27
CA GLU A 80 -25.90 0.76 9.21
C GLU A 80 -24.56 0.85 9.93
N THR A 81 -24.45 0.25 11.12
CA THR A 81 -23.19 0.15 11.85
C THR A 81 -22.13 -0.63 11.06
N SER A 82 -22.50 -1.74 10.42
CA SER A 82 -21.57 -2.55 9.61
C SER A 82 -21.04 -1.78 8.40
N VAL A 83 -21.90 -1.08 7.66
CA VAL A 83 -21.50 -0.22 6.54
C VAL A 83 -20.58 0.90 7.02
N GLN A 84 -20.92 1.55 8.14
CA GLN A 84 -20.13 2.63 8.69
C GLN A 84 -18.71 2.18 9.07
N LYS A 85 -18.57 1.02 9.73
CA LYS A 85 -17.26 0.43 10.04
C LYS A 85 -16.41 0.14 8.81
N ILE A 86 -17.02 -0.35 7.73
CA ILE A 86 -16.30 -0.60 6.47
C ILE A 86 -15.82 0.73 5.87
N LYS A 87 -16.67 1.75 5.85
CA LYS A 87 -16.32 3.09 5.34
C LYS A 87 -15.20 3.74 6.13
N GLU A 88 -15.27 3.71 7.46
CA GLU A 88 -14.19 4.21 8.33
C GLU A 88 -12.87 3.47 8.09
N GLY A 89 -12.93 2.16 7.85
CA GLY A 89 -11.77 1.37 7.47
C GLY A 89 -11.18 1.78 6.11
N ILE A 90 -12.00 2.22 5.16
CA ILE A 90 -11.55 2.76 3.86
C ILE A 90 -10.96 4.16 4.04
N GLU A 91 -11.60 5.04 4.83
CA GLU A 91 -11.10 6.38 5.07
C GLU A 91 -9.74 6.39 5.78
N LYS A 92 -9.53 5.49 6.73
CA LYS A 92 -8.23 5.31 7.38
C LYS A 92 -7.10 5.00 6.39
N LEU A 93 -7.40 4.27 5.31
CA LEU A 93 -6.42 3.96 4.26
C LEU A 93 -5.99 5.20 3.47
N ASN A 94 -6.82 6.25 3.36
CA ASN A 94 -6.49 7.44 2.59
C ASN A 94 -5.30 8.24 3.16
N HIS A 95 -4.98 8.01 4.43
CA HIS A 95 -3.85 8.63 5.13
C HIS A 95 -2.71 7.64 5.39
N SER A 96 -2.81 6.42 4.86
CA SER A 96 -1.82 5.39 5.09
C SER A 96 -0.54 5.62 4.28
N TYR A 97 0.59 5.20 4.84
CA TYR A 97 1.88 5.21 4.18
C TYR A 97 2.68 3.95 4.49
N LEU A 98 3.71 3.72 3.68
CA LEU A 98 4.77 2.74 3.88
C LEU A 98 6.10 3.48 3.75
N ASP A 99 6.82 3.62 4.86
CA ASP A 99 8.13 4.28 4.90
C ASP A 99 9.22 3.22 4.94
N LEU A 100 10.02 3.13 3.88
CA LEU A 100 11.12 2.18 3.74
C LEU A 100 12.44 2.94 3.86
N ASN A 101 13.19 2.70 4.92
CA ASN A 101 14.47 3.38 5.13
C ASN A 101 15.63 2.61 4.48
N GLU A 102 16.67 3.34 4.09
CA GLU A 102 17.88 2.76 3.48
C GLU A 102 18.63 1.78 4.38
N ASP A 103 18.50 1.92 5.70
CA ASP A 103 19.09 1.04 6.69
C ASP A 103 18.35 -0.31 6.84
N GLY A 104 17.27 -0.50 6.10
CA GLY A 104 16.43 -1.70 6.16
C GLY A 104 15.37 -1.66 7.26
N SER A 105 15.15 -0.54 7.94
CA SER A 105 14.00 -0.35 8.83
C SER A 105 12.77 0.15 8.07
N TYR A 106 11.57 -0.13 8.57
CA TYR A 106 10.33 0.41 8.01
C TYR A 106 9.37 0.92 9.09
N SER A 107 8.45 1.79 8.67
CA SER A 107 7.21 2.09 9.39
C SER A 107 6.02 2.09 8.44
N SER A 108 4.84 1.70 8.91
CA SER A 108 3.64 1.60 8.08
C SER A 108 2.38 1.89 8.88
N THR A 109 1.39 2.46 8.20
CA THR A 109 0.04 2.71 8.72
C THR A 109 -1.05 2.10 7.84
N VAL A 110 -0.68 1.23 6.89
CA VAL A 110 -1.61 0.60 5.91
C VAL A 110 -2.60 -0.36 6.56
N ALA A 111 -2.27 -0.97 7.71
CA ALA A 111 -3.18 -1.85 8.43
C ALA A 111 -3.26 -1.47 9.90
N VAL A 112 -2.11 -1.39 10.54
CA VAL A 112 -1.89 -0.97 11.91
C VAL A 112 -0.60 -0.17 11.91
N ASP A 113 -0.50 0.80 12.81
CA ASP A 113 0.77 1.48 13.07
C ASP A 113 1.81 0.44 13.50
N GLU A 114 2.78 0.21 12.64
CA GLU A 114 3.76 -0.86 12.80
C GLU A 114 5.14 -0.41 12.35
N GLU A 115 6.16 -0.90 13.04
CA GLU A 115 7.57 -0.70 12.72
C GLU A 115 8.30 -2.04 12.67
N GLY A 116 9.43 -2.10 11.95
CA GLY A 116 10.24 -3.30 11.91
C GLY A 116 11.37 -3.20 10.89
N SER A 117 11.73 -4.34 10.30
CA SER A 117 12.73 -4.43 9.25
C SER A 117 12.12 -4.90 7.94
N TRP A 118 12.67 -4.46 6.81
CA TRP A 118 12.23 -4.88 5.49
C TRP A 118 13.40 -5.38 4.66
N ASN A 119 13.10 -6.25 3.70
CA ASN A 119 14.05 -6.64 2.67
C ASN A 119 13.35 -7.06 1.38
N LEU A 120 14.14 -7.12 0.31
CA LEU A 120 13.71 -7.69 -0.96
C LEU A 120 14.25 -9.11 -1.10
N SER A 121 13.42 -9.99 -1.62
CA SER A 121 13.84 -11.27 -2.20
C SER A 121 15.00 -11.10 -3.20
N SER A 122 15.75 -12.17 -3.44
CA SER A 122 16.91 -12.16 -4.35
C SER A 122 16.54 -11.78 -5.79
N ASP A 123 15.36 -12.21 -6.25
CA ASP A 123 14.82 -11.90 -7.58
C ASP A 123 14.07 -10.55 -7.65
N LYS A 124 13.99 -9.84 -6.52
CA LYS A 124 13.35 -8.53 -6.39
C LYS A 124 11.86 -8.52 -6.73
N LYS A 125 11.17 -9.66 -6.61
CA LYS A 125 9.71 -9.75 -6.87
C LYS A 125 8.86 -9.71 -5.61
N ILE A 126 9.48 -9.87 -4.45
CA ILE A 126 8.79 -9.92 -3.15
C ILE A 126 9.45 -8.93 -2.21
N LEU A 127 8.63 -8.04 -1.64
CA LEU A 127 8.92 -7.23 -0.48
C LEU A 127 8.48 -8.00 0.77
N CYS A 128 9.39 -8.15 1.72
CA CYS A 128 9.12 -8.79 3.01
C CYS A 128 9.22 -7.73 4.10
N LEU A 129 8.17 -7.64 4.93
CA LEU A 129 8.15 -6.84 6.14
C LEU A 129 8.22 -7.77 7.35
N ILE A 130 9.08 -7.45 8.30
CA ILE A 130 9.35 -8.23 9.51
C ILE A 130 9.02 -7.34 10.70
N PRO A 131 7.77 -7.40 11.21
CA PRO A 131 7.34 -6.53 12.28
C PRO A 131 8.12 -6.77 13.57
N LYS A 132 8.46 -5.69 14.26
CA LYS A 132 9.19 -5.77 15.52
C LYS A 132 8.38 -6.50 16.58
N GLY A 133 9.00 -7.49 17.22
CA GLY A 133 8.36 -8.26 18.29
C GLY A 133 7.24 -9.19 17.83
N LYS A 134 7.06 -9.40 16.52
CA LYS A 134 6.13 -10.39 15.97
C LYS A 134 6.90 -11.55 15.37
N ASN A 135 6.44 -12.78 15.61
CA ASN A 135 7.00 -13.96 14.96
C ASN A 135 6.31 -14.22 13.61
N ARG A 136 6.35 -13.23 12.71
CA ARG A 136 5.78 -13.34 11.36
C ARG A 136 6.62 -12.55 10.36
N THR A 137 6.42 -12.87 9.08
CA THR A 137 6.93 -12.07 7.96
C THR A 137 5.78 -11.86 7.00
N ASP A 138 5.44 -10.60 6.76
CA ASP A 138 4.41 -10.20 5.83
C ASP A 138 5.05 -10.06 4.44
N LYS A 139 4.50 -10.78 3.46
CA LYS A 139 5.04 -10.84 2.09
C LYS A 139 4.11 -10.14 1.13
N PHE A 140 4.67 -9.24 0.34
CA PHE A 140 3.98 -8.51 -0.72
C PHE A 140 4.66 -8.79 -2.04
N TYR A 141 3.89 -9.17 -3.05
CA TYR A 141 4.39 -9.35 -4.40
C TYR A 141 4.45 -7.99 -5.10
N ILE A 142 5.61 -7.66 -5.65
CA ILE A 142 5.80 -6.44 -6.41
C ILE A 142 5.21 -6.67 -7.80
N LYS A 143 4.03 -6.09 -8.03
CA LYS A 143 3.32 -6.18 -9.30
C LYS A 143 3.88 -5.18 -10.31
N GLU A 144 4.23 -4.00 -9.84
CA GLU A 144 4.74 -2.90 -10.65
C GLU A 144 5.61 -2.00 -9.77
N PHE A 145 6.72 -1.53 -10.33
CA PHE A 145 7.61 -0.59 -9.66
C PHE A 145 8.21 0.37 -10.69
N GLU A 146 7.94 1.65 -10.50
CA GLU A 146 8.54 2.77 -11.22
C GLU A 146 9.19 3.70 -10.20
N ARG A 147 10.53 3.73 -10.19
CA ARG A 147 11.43 4.40 -9.23
C ARG A 147 10.90 5.69 -8.59
N GLU A 148 10.34 6.59 -9.38
CA GLU A 148 9.92 7.94 -8.94
C GLU A 148 8.43 8.20 -9.14
N LYS A 149 7.62 7.15 -9.30
CA LYS A 149 6.21 7.31 -9.67
C LYS A 149 5.27 6.39 -8.93
N LEU A 150 5.62 5.11 -8.86
CA LEU A 150 4.63 4.11 -8.52
C LEU A 150 5.26 2.88 -7.88
N LEU A 151 4.63 2.40 -6.83
CA LEU A 151 4.85 1.07 -6.28
C LEU A 151 3.49 0.36 -6.17
N VAL A 152 3.35 -0.81 -6.80
CA VAL A 152 2.15 -1.63 -6.66
C VAL A 152 2.50 -2.95 -5.98
N LEU A 153 1.93 -3.14 -4.81
CA LEU A 153 2.09 -4.33 -3.98
C LEU A 153 0.82 -5.17 -4.00
N ALA A 154 0.94 -6.44 -4.36
CA ALA A 154 -0.14 -7.41 -4.28
C ALA A 154 -0.01 -8.24 -3.00
N ILE A 155 -1.13 -8.37 -2.27
CA ILE A 155 -1.26 -9.25 -1.10
C ILE A 155 -1.65 -10.66 -1.58
N ASP A 156 -2.56 -10.71 -2.54
CA ASP A 156 -2.99 -11.92 -3.25
C ASP A 156 -3.28 -11.59 -4.71
N SER A 157 -3.84 -12.54 -5.48
CA SER A 157 -4.13 -12.35 -6.92
C SER A 157 -5.17 -11.27 -7.23
N SER A 158 -5.96 -10.87 -6.23
CA SER A 158 -7.11 -9.96 -6.34
C SER A 158 -6.98 -8.70 -5.50
N THR A 159 -6.12 -8.71 -4.48
CA THR A 159 -5.92 -7.63 -3.53
C THR A 159 -4.59 -6.92 -3.79
N PHE A 160 -4.63 -5.60 -4.04
CA PHE A 160 -3.42 -4.81 -4.26
C PHE A 160 -3.51 -3.39 -3.71
N LEU A 161 -2.33 -2.83 -3.46
CA LEU A 161 -2.08 -1.51 -2.91
C LEU A 161 -1.18 -0.75 -3.89
N SER A 162 -1.58 0.45 -4.29
CA SER A 162 -0.81 1.33 -5.16
C SER A 162 -0.36 2.54 -4.36
N PHE A 163 0.92 2.86 -4.47
CA PHE A 163 1.54 3.95 -3.74
C PHE A 163 2.26 4.92 -4.68
N SER A 164 2.24 6.20 -4.32
CA SER A 164 3.08 7.24 -4.90
C SER A 164 4.21 7.59 -3.93
N PRO A 165 5.37 8.05 -4.43
CA PRO A 165 6.40 8.61 -3.55
C PRO A 165 5.83 9.86 -2.87
N GLN A 166 6.05 9.97 -1.56
CA GLN A 166 5.73 11.15 -0.79
C GLN A 166 6.94 12.09 -0.81
N GLU A 167 6.75 13.30 -1.35
CA GLU A 167 7.74 14.38 -1.34
C GLU A 167 8.14 14.82 0.08
#